data_AF-A0A2G4ILI7-F1
#
_entry.id   AF-A0A2G4ILI7-F1
#
_cell.length_a   1.000
_cell.length_b   1.000
_cell.length_c   1.000
_cell.angle_alpha   90.00
_cell.angle_beta   90.00
_cell.angle_gamma   90.00
#
_symmetry.space_group_name_H-M   'P 1'
#
loop_
_entity.id
_entity.type
_entity.pdbx_description
1 polymer ?
#
loop_
_entity_poly.entity_id
_entity_poly.type
_entity_poly.pdbx_seq_one_letter_code
_entity_poly.pdbx_strand_id
1 'polypeptide(L)'
;MLRPGGSPKSSNDKNEKRLAAALDRNMQLWVGIRTMVSAADNPLPMPIKDNLIRLASFVAQKTFEMQGGSTIKAIDALVNTNMQIAGGLLEKRGA
;
A
#
# COMPACT_ATOMS: atom_id res chain seq x y z
N MET A 1 -49.70 3.36 -8.26
CA MET A 1 -48.53 2.46 -8.07
C MET A 1 -47.27 3.25 -8.38
N LEU A 2 -46.45 3.59 -7.38
CA LEU A 2 -45.19 4.34 -7.54
C LEU A 2 -44.03 3.37 -7.31
N ARG A 3 -43.11 3.23 -8.27
CA ARG A 3 -41.84 2.50 -8.08
C ARG A 3 -40.87 3.42 -7.32
N PRO A 4 -40.23 2.96 -6.22
CA PRO A 4 -39.24 3.77 -5.54
C PRO A 4 -37.95 3.83 -6.36
N GLY A 5 -37.37 5.03 -6.43
CA GLY A 5 -36.15 5.33 -7.15
C GLY A 5 -34.98 4.45 -6.68
N GLY A 6 -34.33 3.78 -7.63
CA GLY A 6 -33.03 3.17 -7.42
C GLY A 6 -31.97 4.27 -7.37
N SER A 7 -31.54 4.64 -6.17
CA SER A 7 -30.36 5.48 -5.95
C SER A 7 -29.11 4.81 -6.55
N PRO A 8 -28.10 5.56 -7.01
CA PRO A 8 -26.93 5.02 -7.71
C PRO A 8 -25.95 4.32 -6.75
N LYS A 9 -26.32 3.13 -6.26
CA LYS A 9 -25.42 2.27 -5.46
C LYS A 9 -24.26 1.66 -6.26
N SER A 10 -24.34 1.64 -7.60
CA SER A 10 -23.41 0.82 -8.40
C SER A 10 -22.00 1.41 -8.59
N SER A 11 -21.82 2.72 -8.48
CA SER A 11 -20.53 3.39 -8.72
C SER A 11 -19.63 3.41 -7.47
N ASN A 12 -20.20 3.55 -6.28
CA ASN A 12 -19.45 3.60 -5.03
C ASN A 12 -18.86 2.22 -4.68
N ASP A 13 -19.65 1.15 -4.81
CA ASP A 13 -19.20 -0.24 -4.59
C ASP A 13 -18.07 -0.65 -5.54
N LYS A 14 -18.08 -0.16 -6.78
CA LYS A 14 -17.00 -0.41 -7.75
C LYS A 14 -15.70 0.26 -7.32
N ASN A 15 -15.78 1.48 -6.80
CA ASN A 15 -14.61 2.22 -6.32
C ASN A 15 -14.02 1.58 -5.05
N GLU A 16 -14.86 1.14 -4.12
CA GLU A 16 -14.44 0.40 -2.93
C GLU A 16 -13.74 -0.92 -3.29
N LYS A 17 -14.29 -1.69 -4.24
CA LYS A 17 -13.64 -2.92 -4.74
C LYS A 17 -12.30 -2.65 -5.41
N ARG A 18 -12.20 -1.57 -6.21
CA ARG A 18 -10.94 -1.16 -6.86
C ARG A 18 -9.90 -0.73 -5.83
N LEU A 19 -10.32 0.00 -4.79
CA LEU A 19 -9.46 0.39 -3.69
C LEU A 19 -8.96 -0.83 -2.91
N ALA A 20 -9.85 -1.76 -2.55
CA ALA A 20 -9.47 -2.99 -1.88
C ALA A 20 -8.45 -3.80 -2.69
N ALA A 21 -8.66 -3.95 -4.00
CA ALA A 21 -7.72 -4.63 -4.88
C ALA A 21 -6.37 -3.89 -5.01
N ALA A 22 -6.37 -2.55 -4.98
CA ALA A 22 -5.13 -1.76 -5.00
C ALA A 22 -4.34 -1.90 -3.70
N LEU A 23 -5.02 -1.87 -2.55
CA LEU A 23 -4.43 -2.07 -1.23
C LEU A 23 -3.84 -3.47 -1.08
N ASP A 24 -4.56 -4.50 -1.55
CA ASP A 24 -4.08 -5.89 -1.54
C ASP A 24 -2.81 -6.06 -2.40
N ARG A 25 -2.80 -5.52 -3.62
CA ARG A 25 -1.59 -5.53 -4.48
C ARG A 25 -0.41 -4.80 -3.84
N ASN A 26 -0.67 -3.65 -3.22
CA ASN A 26 0.36 -2.89 -2.52
C ASN A 26 0.93 -3.71 -1.34
N MET A 27 0.07 -4.37 -0.56
CA MET A 27 0.49 -5.24 0.54
C MET A 27 1.34 -6.42 0.03
N GLN A 28 0.91 -7.10 -1.03
CA GLN A 28 1.65 -8.23 -1.63
C GLN A 28 3.05 -7.83 -2.09
N LEU A 29 3.19 -6.65 -2.72
CA LEU A 29 4.50 -6.11 -3.12
C LEU A 29 5.43 -5.98 -1.91
N TRP A 30 4.94 -5.37 -0.83
CA TRP A 30 5.73 -5.16 0.38
C TRP A 30 6.04 -6.43 1.15
N VAL A 31 5.13 -7.42 1.15
CA VAL A 31 5.40 -8.77 1.66
C VAL A 31 6.52 -9.42 0.85
N GLY A 32 6.47 -9.34 -0.49
CA GLY A 32 7.52 -9.87 -1.36
C GLY A 32 8.89 -9.24 -1.08
N ILE A 33 8.95 -7.91 -0.98
CA ILE A 33 10.17 -7.18 -0.62
C ILE A 33 10.70 -7.67 0.72
N ARG A 34 9.85 -7.72 1.76
CA ARG A 34 10.26 -8.15 3.10
C ARG A 34 10.84 -9.56 3.08
N THR A 35 10.18 -10.50 2.40
CA THR A 35 10.64 -11.88 2.26
C THR A 35 12.03 -11.95 1.62
N MET A 36 12.23 -11.22 0.51
CA MET A 36 13.52 -11.21 -0.19
C MET A 36 14.65 -10.59 0.64
N VAL A 37 14.40 -9.49 1.36
CA VAL A 37 15.45 -8.81 2.15
C VAL A 37 15.76 -9.50 3.47
N SER A 38 14.82 -10.31 3.96
CA SER A 38 14.97 -11.12 5.18
C SER A 38 15.72 -12.44 4.93
N ALA A 39 15.97 -12.80 3.67
CA ALA A 39 16.77 -13.96 3.32
C ALA A 39 18.23 -13.78 3.82
N ALA A 40 18.79 -14.85 4.41
CA ALA A 40 20.11 -14.81 5.04
C ALA A 40 21.24 -14.49 4.04
N ASP A 41 21.08 -14.92 2.80
CA ASP A 41 22.00 -14.73 1.68
C ASP A 41 21.78 -13.40 0.93
N ASN A 42 20.82 -12.58 1.34
CA ASN A 42 20.57 -11.31 0.69
C ASN A 42 21.79 -10.37 0.82
N PRO A 43 22.33 -9.80 -0.28
CA PRO A 43 23.59 -9.07 -0.26
C PRO A 43 23.48 -7.61 0.22
N LEU A 44 22.28 -7.13 0.55
CA LEU A 44 22.09 -5.74 0.96
C LEU A 44 22.74 -5.45 2.33
N PRO A 45 23.29 -4.24 2.54
CA PRO A 45 23.77 -3.84 3.86
C PRO A 45 22.66 -3.87 4.92
N MET A 46 23.00 -4.25 6.14
CA MET A 46 22.03 -4.37 7.25
C MET A 46 21.14 -3.12 7.45
N PRO A 47 21.67 -1.88 7.42
CA PRO A 47 20.83 -0.69 7.56
C PRO A 47 19.75 -0.56 6.46
N ILE A 48 20.04 -1.05 5.26
CA ILE A 48 19.10 -1.03 4.13
C ILE A 48 18.01 -2.09 4.33
N LYS A 49 18.39 -3.29 4.77
CA LYS A 49 17.43 -4.36 5.12
C LYS A 49 16.48 -3.89 6.22
N ASP A 50 17.00 -3.31 7.30
CA ASP A 50 16.22 -2.80 8.42
C ASP A 50 15.21 -1.74 7.99
N ASN A 51 15.64 -0.79 7.15
CA ASN A 51 14.74 0.23 6.60
C ASN A 51 13.63 -0.40 5.77
N LEU A 52 13.93 -1.34 4.86
CA LEU A 52 12.93 -2.00 4.03
C LEU A 52 11.94 -2.85 4.85
N ILE A 53 12.41 -3.50 5.91
CA ILE A 53 11.55 -4.27 6.83
C ILE A 53 10.61 -3.34 7.62
N ARG A 54 11.11 -2.20 8.11
CA ARG A 54 10.27 -1.19 8.80
C ARG A 54 9.20 -0.64 7.87
N LEU A 55 9.56 -0.35 6.62
CA LEU A 55 8.63 0.13 5.60
C LEU A 55 7.55 -0.90 5.25
N ALA A 56 7.95 -2.16 5.03
CA ALA A 56 6.99 -3.23 4.79
C ALA A 56 5.99 -3.39 5.96
N SER A 57 6.48 -3.24 7.19
CA SER A 57 5.64 -3.32 8.40
C SER A 57 4.66 -2.15 8.48
N PHE A 58 5.12 -0.93 8.18
CA PHE A 58 4.27 0.26 8.13
C PHE A 58 3.15 0.11 7.08
N VAL A 59 3.49 -0.35 5.88
CA VAL A 59 2.50 -0.51 4.80
C VAL A 59 1.48 -1.61 5.11
N ALA A 60 1.91 -2.72 5.70
CA ALA A 60 0.99 -3.76 6.16
C ALA A 60 0.00 -3.21 7.21
N GLN A 61 0.50 -2.47 8.21
CA GLN A 61 -0.32 -1.84 9.24
C GLN A 61 -1.33 -0.85 8.65
N LYS A 62 -0.88 0.05 7.76
CA LYS A 62 -1.76 1.02 7.09
C LYS A 62 -2.81 0.36 6.21
N THR A 63 -2.45 -0.71 5.51
CA THR A 63 -3.38 -1.48 4.69
C THR A 63 -4.46 -2.14 5.54
N PHE A 64 -4.08 -2.68 6.70
CA PHE A 64 -5.03 -3.29 7.64
C PHE A 64 -6.01 -2.25 8.23
N GLU A 65 -5.50 -1.08 8.67
CA GLU A 65 -6.33 0.04 9.16
C GLU A 65 -7.40 0.48 8.13
N MET A 66 -7.11 0.31 6.85
CA MET A 66 -7.97 0.72 5.74
C MET A 66 -9.08 -0.29 5.39
N GLN A 67 -9.00 -1.55 5.87
CA GLN A 67 -9.99 -2.59 5.59
C GLN A 67 -11.35 -2.35 6.26
N GLY A 68 -11.41 -1.50 7.31
CA GLY A 68 -12.64 -1.12 8.02
C GLY A 68 -13.37 0.10 7.43
N GLY A 69 -12.89 0.64 6.31
CA GLY A 69 -13.36 1.89 5.71
C GLY A 69 -12.25 2.93 5.68
N SER A 70 -11.91 3.41 4.48
CA SER A 70 -10.80 4.35 4.28
C SER A 70 -11.31 5.75 3.98
N THR A 71 -10.72 6.75 4.60
CA THR A 71 -10.91 8.15 4.17
C THR A 71 -9.95 8.46 3.02
N ILE A 72 -10.34 9.38 2.13
CA ILE A 72 -9.47 9.88 1.05
C ILE A 72 -8.11 10.34 1.61
N LYS A 73 -8.13 11.04 2.76
CA LYS A 73 -6.91 11.49 3.45
C LYS A 73 -5.96 10.35 3.85
N ALA A 74 -6.51 9.22 4.29
CA ALA A 74 -5.69 8.06 4.67
C ALA A 74 -5.03 7.44 3.44
N ILE A 75 -5.76 7.36 2.32
CA ILE A 75 -5.25 6.87 1.04
C ILE A 75 -4.14 7.79 0.51
N ASP A 76 -4.35 9.11 0.53
CA ASP A 76 -3.35 10.09 0.11
C ASP A 76 -2.07 9.99 0.96
N ALA A 77 -2.20 9.76 2.27
CA ALA A 77 -1.04 9.56 3.14
C ALA A 77 -0.23 8.32 2.72
N LEU A 78 -0.90 7.20 2.45
CA LEU A 78 -0.24 5.96 2.01
C LEU A 78 0.44 6.13 0.64
N VAL A 79 -0.22 6.80 -0.31
CA VAL A 79 0.34 7.10 -1.63
C VAL A 79 1.58 7.96 -1.48
N ASN A 80 1.51 9.06 -0.70
CA ASN A 80 2.65 9.95 -0.50
C ASN A 80 3.82 9.24 0.17
N THR A 81 3.59 8.39 1.18
CA THR A 81 4.65 7.60 1.80
C THR A 81 5.30 6.66 0.79
N ASN A 82 4.51 5.92 0.00
CA ASN A 82 5.03 5.05 -1.05
C ASN A 82 5.85 5.82 -2.10
N MET A 83 5.41 7.02 -2.49
CA MET A 83 6.11 7.88 -3.46
C MET A 83 7.43 8.43 -2.91
N GLN A 84 7.47 8.86 -1.65
CA GLN A 84 8.72 9.32 -1.01
C GLN A 84 9.75 8.19 -0.91
N ILE A 85 9.30 6.97 -0.58
CA ILE A 85 10.16 5.78 -0.57
C ILE A 85 10.72 5.50 -1.97
N ALA A 86 9.85 5.51 -2.99
CA ALA A 86 10.27 5.32 -4.37
C ALA A 86 11.28 6.39 -4.81
N GLY A 87 11.05 7.65 -4.44
CA GLY A 87 11.97 8.76 -4.68
C GLY A 87 13.34 8.52 -4.05
N GLY A 88 13.40 8.21 -2.75
CA GLY A 88 14.66 7.95 -2.06
C GLY A 88 15.44 6.74 -2.61
N LEU A 89 14.73 5.70 -3.09
CA LEU A 89 15.36 4.55 -3.75
C LEU A 89 15.91 4.89 -5.15
N LEU A 90 15.24 5.78 -5.89
CA LEU A 90 15.66 6.21 -7.23
C LEU A 90 16.83 7.20 -7.18
N GLU A 91 16.84 8.13 -6.21
CA GLU A 91 17.92 9.11 -6.01
C GLU A 91 19.26 8.43 -5.73
N LYS A 92 19.24 7.33 -4.96
CA LYS A 92 20.46 6.56 -4.64
C LYS A 92 21.06 5.83 -5.85
N ARG A 93 20.38 5.81 -7.00
CA ARG A 93 20.86 5.19 -8.25
C ARG A 93 21.69 6.16 -9.11
N GLY A 94 21.74 7.44 -8.74
CA GLY A 94 22.48 8.50 -9.44
C GLY A 94 23.69 9.06 -8.68
N ALA A 95 24.09 8.45 -7.56
CA ALA A 95 25.24 8.83 -6.74
C ALA A 95 26.31 7.73 -6.72
#